data_AF-A0A8S9QV44-F1
#
_entry.id   AF-A0A8S9QV44-F1
#
_cell.length_a   1.000
_cell.length_b   1.000
_cell.length_c   1.000
_cell.angle_alpha   90.00
_cell.angle_beta   90.00
_cell.angle_gamma   90.00
#
_symmetry.space_group_name_H-M   'P 1'
#
loop_
_entity.id
_entity.type
_entity.pdbx_description
1 polymer ?
#
loop_
_entity_poly.entity_id
_entity_poly.type
_entity_poly.pdbx_seq_one_letter_code
_entity_poly.pdbx_strand_id
1 'polypeptide(L)'
;MNPEQFGFIEPIIEQTLCKLDGSHRHLKLKHRVRRSIRVPAISNKVADIPPDDYSWRKYGQKPIKGSPYPRGYYKCSSMRGCPARKHVERCLEDPAMLIVTYEAEHSHPKLPSQAMTT
;
A
#
# COMPACT_ATOMS: atom_id res chain seq x y z
N MET A 1 17.59 28.30 16.31
CA MET A 1 17.50 27.28 15.24
C MET A 1 16.90 26.03 15.86
N ASN A 2 15.61 25.81 15.62
CA ASN A 2 14.80 24.85 16.37
C ASN A 2 14.48 23.63 15.46
N PRO A 3 14.94 22.40 15.77
CA PRO A 3 14.67 21.20 14.98
C PRO A 3 13.36 20.47 15.36
N GLU A 4 12.47 21.09 16.15
CA GLU A 4 11.21 20.52 16.62
C GLU A 4 10.10 20.53 15.55
N GLN A 5 10.24 19.77 14.47
CA GLN A 5 9.09 19.39 13.64
C GLN A 5 9.22 17.98 13.05
N PHE A 6 9.69 17.04 13.87
CA PHE A 6 9.42 15.62 13.69
C PHE A 6 7.95 15.36 14.02
N GLY A 7 7.09 15.51 13.02
CA GLY A 7 5.69 15.07 13.07
C GLY A 7 5.60 13.54 13.13
N PHE A 8 5.77 13.01 14.34
CA PHE A 8 5.30 11.68 14.72
C PHE A 8 3.77 11.68 14.71
N ILE A 9 3.15 10.99 13.75
CA ILE A 9 1.95 10.16 14.01
C ILE A 9 2.04 8.92 13.11
N GLU A 10 2.51 7.82 13.68
CA GLU A 10 2.05 6.47 13.36
C GLU A 10 1.57 5.88 14.68
N PRO A 11 0.47 5.14 14.67
CA PRO A 11 0.69 3.70 14.69
C PRO A 11 -0.22 2.95 13.70
N ILE A 12 0.36 2.43 12.61
CA ILE A 12 -0.13 1.21 11.97
C ILE A 12 0.27 0.02 12.87
N ILE A 13 -0.38 -0.08 14.04
CA ILE A 13 -0.36 -1.26 14.92
C ILE A 13 -1.80 -1.80 15.04
N GLU A 14 -2.64 -1.61 14.01
CA GLU A 14 -4.04 -2.06 14.01
C GLU A 14 -4.30 -3.22 13.03
N GLN A 15 -3.27 -3.74 12.36
CA GLN A 15 -3.42 -4.93 11.51
C GLN A 15 -2.88 -6.22 12.16
N THR A 16 -2.02 -6.11 13.18
CA THR A 16 -1.41 -7.26 13.86
C THR A 16 -2.14 -7.67 15.15
N LEU A 17 -3.31 -7.08 15.44
CA LEU A 17 -4.13 -7.44 16.61
C LEU A 17 -5.43 -8.14 16.21
N CYS A 18 -5.37 -9.05 15.24
CA CYS A 18 -6.50 -9.92 14.91
C CYS A 18 -6.46 -11.30 15.59
N LYS A 19 -5.59 -11.53 16.60
CA LYS A 19 -5.57 -12.83 17.29
C LYS A 19 -5.65 -12.89 18.80
N LEU A 20 -5.44 -11.83 19.60
CA LEU A 20 -5.53 -11.99 21.06
C LEU A 20 -6.10 -10.74 21.75
N ASP A 21 -7.16 -11.00 22.52
CA ASP A 21 -7.89 -10.17 23.49
C ASP A 21 -9.05 -9.29 22.99
N GLY A 22 -10.26 -9.69 23.43
CA GLY A 22 -11.53 -9.09 23.08
C GLY A 22 -11.87 -7.87 23.93
N SER A 23 -12.04 -6.72 23.31
CA SER A 23 -12.85 -5.64 23.87
C SER A 23 -13.43 -4.75 22.76
N HIS A 24 -14.71 -4.94 22.49
CA HIS A 24 -15.51 -4.15 21.57
C HIS A 24 -15.63 -2.70 22.07
N ARG A 25 -14.92 -1.76 21.42
CA ARG A 25 -15.37 -0.36 21.36
C ARG A 25 -15.40 0.09 19.91
N HIS A 26 -16.62 0.17 19.38
CA HIS A 26 -16.95 0.67 18.05
C HIS A 26 -16.49 2.13 17.88
N LEU A 27 -15.28 2.35 17.38
CA LEU A 27 -14.94 3.58 16.70
C LEU A 27 -15.32 3.39 15.23
N LYS A 28 -16.48 3.93 14.86
CA LYS A 28 -16.95 4.01 13.47
C LYS A 28 -16.04 4.96 12.69
N LEU A 29 -14.82 4.52 12.37
CA LEU A 29 -13.99 5.19 11.39
C LEU A 29 -14.59 4.86 10.02
N LYS A 30 -15.06 5.90 9.33
CA LYS A 30 -15.68 5.81 8.00
C LYS A 30 -14.88 4.83 7.13
N HIS A 31 -15.49 3.68 6.87
CA HIS A 31 -14.93 2.57 6.11
C HIS A 31 -14.82 3.01 4.64
N ARG A 32 -13.86 3.88 4.34
CA ARG A 32 -13.42 4.10 2.96
C ARG A 32 -12.72 2.81 2.59
N VAL A 33 -13.40 1.97 1.82
CA VAL A 33 -13.00 0.61 1.45
C VAL A 33 -11.52 0.60 1.05
N ARG A 34 -10.64 0.15 1.95
CA ARG A 34 -9.22 -0.10 1.67
C ARG A 34 -9.12 -1.56 1.26
N ARG A 35 -8.87 -1.81 -0.03
CA ARG A 35 -8.65 -3.17 -0.53
C ARG A 35 -7.19 -3.52 -0.38
N SER A 36 -6.87 -4.56 0.40
CA SER A 36 -5.54 -5.14 0.47
C SER A 36 -5.50 -6.50 -0.21
N ILE A 37 -4.39 -6.82 -0.88
CA ILE A 37 -4.11 -8.13 -1.46
C ILE A 37 -2.73 -8.60 -1.01
N ARG A 38 -2.56 -9.92 -0.93
CA ARG A 38 -1.27 -10.57 -0.70
C ARG A 38 -0.79 -11.19 -2.01
N VAL A 39 0.46 -10.92 -2.38
CA VAL A 39 1.06 -11.42 -3.62
C VAL A 39 2.45 -11.99 -3.33
N PRO A 40 2.89 -13.05 -4.02
CA PRO A 40 4.23 -13.59 -3.82
C PRO A 40 5.32 -12.56 -4.12
N ALA A 41 6.32 -12.50 -3.24
CA ALA A 41 7.49 -11.65 -3.38
C ALA A 41 8.59 -12.43 -4.13
N ILE A 42 8.55 -12.37 -5.47
CA ILE A 42 9.48 -13.11 -6.35
C ILE A 42 10.95 -12.64 -6.14
N SER A 43 11.15 -11.41 -5.64
CA SER A 43 12.46 -10.83 -5.37
C SER A 43 12.40 -9.75 -4.26
N ASN A 44 13.46 -8.95 -4.14
CA ASN A 44 13.47 -7.72 -3.34
C ASN A 44 13.12 -6.47 -4.17
N LYS A 45 12.74 -6.63 -5.44
CA LYS A 45 12.55 -5.53 -6.38
C LYS A 45 11.07 -5.29 -6.69
N VAL A 46 10.76 -4.07 -7.11
CA VAL A 46 9.40 -3.62 -7.47
C VAL A 46 8.73 -4.47 -8.57
N ALA A 47 9.52 -5.24 -9.33
CA ALA A 47 9.05 -6.14 -10.38
C ALA A 47 8.11 -7.26 -9.89
N ASP A 48 8.01 -7.48 -8.58
CA ASP A 48 7.17 -8.53 -8.00
C ASP A 48 5.71 -8.11 -7.77
N ILE A 49 5.38 -6.83 -8.00
CA ILE A 49 3.99 -6.37 -7.97
C ILE A 49 3.35 -6.85 -9.27
N PRO A 50 2.26 -7.64 -9.24
CA PRO A 50 1.61 -8.09 -10.46
C PRO A 50 1.20 -6.88 -11.31
N PRO A 51 1.36 -6.96 -12.64
CA PRO A 51 0.88 -5.92 -13.53
C PRO A 51 -0.63 -5.75 -13.31
N ASP A 52 -1.05 -4.52 -13.04
CA ASP A 52 -2.45 -4.17 -12.91
C ASP A 52 -2.91 -3.32 -14.10
N ASP A 53 -4.23 -3.13 -14.23
CA ASP A 53 -4.87 -2.40 -15.34
C ASP A 53 -4.57 -0.88 -15.33
N TYR A 54 -3.66 -0.42 -14.46
CA TYR A 54 -3.39 0.98 -14.18
C TYR A 54 -1.90 1.29 -14.19
N SER A 55 -1.57 2.54 -14.49
CA SER A 55 -0.20 3.00 -14.48
C SER A 55 0.08 3.67 -13.12
N TRP A 56 1.17 3.26 -12.47
CA TRP A 56 1.55 3.76 -11.15
C TRP A 56 2.94 4.39 -11.18
N ARG A 57 3.08 5.53 -10.50
CA ARG A 57 4.38 6.18 -10.27
C ARG A 57 4.68 6.21 -8.78
N LYS A 58 5.89 5.77 -8.42
CA LYS A 58 6.40 5.90 -7.06
C LYS A 58 6.60 7.37 -6.73
N TYR A 59 6.01 7.84 -5.64
CA TYR A 59 6.18 9.22 -5.17
C TYR A 59 6.94 9.30 -3.86
N GLY A 60 7.09 8.18 -3.14
CA GLY A 60 7.75 8.17 -1.85
C GLY A 60 8.11 6.78 -1.37
N GLN A 61 8.92 6.76 -0.33
CA GLN A 61 9.32 5.56 0.39
C GLN A 61 9.52 5.93 1.86
N LYS A 62 9.03 5.08 2.76
CA LYS A 62 9.19 5.27 4.21
C LYS A 62 9.87 4.05 4.82
N PRO A 63 10.96 4.21 5.58
CA PRO A 63 11.49 3.11 6.40
C PRO A 63 10.42 2.60 7.38
N ILE A 64 10.35 1.29 7.58
CA ILE A 64 9.45 0.68 8.57
C ILE A 64 10.30 0.23 9.76
N LYS A 65 9.91 0.63 10.98
CA LYS A 65 10.59 0.18 12.20
C LYS A 65 10.44 -1.33 12.35
N GLY A 66 11.56 -2.04 12.51
CA GLY A 66 11.58 -3.50 12.67
C GLY A 66 11.51 -4.30 11.36
N SER A 67 11.38 -3.65 10.21
CA SER A 67 11.48 -4.30 8.90
C SER A 67 12.82 -3.94 8.24
N PRO A 68 13.55 -4.91 7.66
CA PRO A 68 14.68 -4.60 6.78
C PRO A 68 14.22 -4.03 5.42
N TYR A 69 12.92 -4.06 5.14
CA TYR A 69 12.32 -3.60 3.89
C TYR A 69 11.50 -2.32 4.09
N PRO A 70 11.70 -1.28 3.27
CA PRO A 70 10.92 -0.04 3.36
C PRO A 70 9.54 -0.19 2.70
N ARG A 71 8.58 0.65 3.11
CA ARG A 71 7.27 0.79 2.46
C ARG A 71 7.38 1.69 1.23
N GLY A 72 6.93 1.21 0.07
CA GLY A 72 6.82 2.00 -1.15
C GLY A 72 5.44 2.63 -1.31
N TYR A 73 5.38 3.91 -1.73
CA TYR A 73 4.14 4.62 -1.96
C TYR A 73 4.00 5.04 -3.42
N TYR A 74 2.82 4.77 -3.99
CA TYR A 74 2.52 4.95 -5.40
C TYR A 74 1.23 5.75 -5.59
N LYS A 75 1.22 6.55 -6.65
CA LYS A 75 0.04 7.29 -7.11
C LYS A 75 -0.28 6.88 -8.53
N CYS A 76 -1.57 6.86 -8.87
CA CYS A 76 -1.98 6.66 -10.24
C CYS A 76 -1.37 7.73 -11.15
N SER A 77 -0.88 7.30 -12.31
CA SER A 77 -0.35 8.15 -13.36
C SER A 77 -1.13 8.07 -14.68
N SER A 78 -2.17 7.24 -14.74
CA SER A 78 -3.00 7.10 -15.94
C SER A 78 -3.79 8.38 -16.27
N MET A 79 -4.24 9.13 -15.27
CA MET A 79 -4.94 10.42 -15.46
C MET A 79 -4.46 11.46 -14.46
N ARG A 80 -4.30 12.71 -14.90
CA ARG A 80 -3.96 13.83 -14.00
C ARG A 80 -5.11 14.06 -13.01
N GLY A 81 -4.75 14.16 -11.73
CA GLY A 81 -5.73 14.35 -10.66
C GLY A 81 -6.44 13.09 -10.18
N CYS A 82 -6.11 11.90 -10.72
CA CYS A 82 -6.69 10.65 -10.21
C CYS A 82 -6.36 10.47 -8.71
N PRO A 83 -7.37 10.24 -7.85
CA PRO A 83 -7.16 10.15 -6.41
C PRO A 83 -6.60 8.79 -5.97
N ALA A 84 -6.58 7.79 -6.86
CA ALA A 84 -6.14 6.44 -6.55
C ALA A 84 -4.67 6.39 -6.13
N ARG A 85 -4.43 5.74 -5.00
CA ARG A 85 -3.10 5.52 -4.41
C ARG A 85 -2.96 4.05 -4.02
N LYS A 86 -1.72 3.58 -3.95
CA LYS A 86 -1.41 2.31 -3.30
C LYS A 86 -0.10 2.39 -2.54
N HIS A 87 0.03 1.58 -1.51
CA HIS A 87 1.31 1.32 -0.88
C HIS A 87 1.61 -0.17 -0.87
N VAL A 88 2.91 -0.47 -0.87
CA VAL A 88 3.46 -1.82 -0.99
C VAL A 88 4.46 -2.00 0.12
N GLU A 89 4.30 -3.07 0.87
CA GLU A 89 5.22 -3.49 1.91
C GLU A 89 5.43 -4.98 1.88
N ARG A 90 6.54 -5.43 2.44
CA ARG A 90 6.76 -6.86 2.67
C ARG A 90 6.02 -7.27 3.93
N CYS A 91 5.38 -8.43 3.91
CA CYS A 91 4.73 -8.96 5.10
C CYS A 91 5.79 -9.24 6.18
N LEU A 92 5.51 -8.81 7.40
CA LEU A 92 6.42 -9.02 8.54
C LEU A 92 6.41 -10.48 9.01
N GLU A 93 5.27 -11.15 8.89
CA GLU A 93 5.09 -12.55 9.27
C GLU A 93 5.67 -13.50 8.21
N ASP A 94 5.55 -13.12 6.93
CA ASP A 94 6.00 -13.94 5.80
C ASP A 94 6.75 -13.10 4.76
N PRO A 95 8.10 -13.09 4.80
CA PRO A 95 8.92 -12.38 3.81
C PRO A 95 8.77 -12.92 2.38
N ALA A 96 8.12 -14.07 2.15
CA ALA A 96 7.80 -14.52 0.80
C ALA A 96 6.57 -13.80 0.21
N MET A 97 5.92 -12.92 0.97
CA MET A 97 4.69 -12.25 0.56
C MET A 97 4.82 -10.72 0.64
N LEU A 98 4.26 -10.04 -0.37
CA LEU A 98 4.02 -8.60 -0.38
C LEU A 98 2.55 -8.32 -0.04
N ILE A 99 2.34 -7.24 0.70
CA ILE A 99 1.02 -6.66 0.96
C ILE A 99 0.89 -5.41 0.11
N VAL A 100 -0.09 -5.40 -0.79
CA VAL A 100 -0.45 -4.23 -1.60
C VAL A 100 -1.77 -3.70 -1.10
N THR A 101 -1.80 -2.46 -0.63
CA THR A 101 -3.03 -1.80 -0.17
C THR A 101 -3.40 -0.68 -1.13
N TYR A 102 -4.59 -0.78 -1.71
CA TYR A 102 -5.18 0.22 -2.59
C TYR A 102 -6.08 1.16 -1.78
N GLU A 103 -5.98 2.45 -2.09
CA GLU A 103 -6.70 3.53 -1.44
C GLU A 103 -7.34 4.44 -2.49
N ALA A 104 -8.62 4.75 -2.27
CA ALA A 104 -9.48 5.47 -3.21
C ALA A 104 -9.67 4.77 -4.57
N GLU A 105 -10.76 5.11 -5.24
CA GLU A 105 -11.09 4.54 -6.55
C GLU A 105 -10.52 5.38 -7.69
N HIS A 106 -10.35 4.75 -8.85
CA HIS A 106 -9.93 5.44 -10.07
C HIS A 106 -11.09 6.26 -10.63
N SER A 107 -10.81 7.50 -11.01
CA SER A 107 -11.77 8.40 -11.66
C SER A 107 -11.67 8.35 -13.20
N HIS A 108 -11.24 7.22 -13.75
CA HIS A 108 -10.98 7.04 -15.19
C HIS A 108 -11.14 5.56 -15.58
N PRO A 109 -11.41 5.27 -16.87
CA PRO A 109 -11.43 3.90 -17.34
C PRO A 109 -10.08 3.21 -17.13
N LYS A 110 -10.14 1.89 -17.00
CA LYS A 110 -8.97 1.01 -17.03
C LYS A 110 -8.22 1.24 -18.34
N LEU A 111 -6.88 1.20 -18.28
CA LEU A 111 -6.13 1.13 -19.53
C LEU A 111 -6.48 -0.19 -20.22
N PRO A 112 -6.60 -0.22 -21.57
CA PRO A 112 -6.64 -1.51 -22.24
C PRO A 112 -5.38 -2.25 -21.81
N SER A 113 -5.56 -3.36 -21.09
CA SER A 113 -4.50 -4.28 -20.76
C SER A 113 -3.68 -4.48 -22.02
N GLN A 114 -2.35 -4.39 -21.93
CA GLN A 114 -1.47 -4.77 -23.04
C GLN A 114 -1.64 -6.28 -23.27
N ALA A 115 -2.77 -6.67 -23.86
CA ALA A 115 -2.94 -7.93 -24.52
C ALA A 115 -1.99 -7.88 -25.71
N MET A 116 -0.92 -8.65 -25.54
CA MET A 116 0.03 -9.10 -26.56
C MET A 116 -0.56 -8.95 -27.97
N THR A 117 -0.14 -7.91 -28.70
CA THR A 117 -0.29 -7.88 -30.15
C THR A 117 0.62 -8.95 -30.71
N THR A 118 -0.03 -9.90 -31.38
CA THR A 118 0.47 -11.04 -32.17
C THR A 118 1.65 -10.68 -33.07
#